data_AF-A0A9Q0I7B0-F1
#
_entry.id   AF-A0A9Q0I7B0-F1
#
_cell.length_a   1.000
_cell.length_b   1.000
_cell.length_c   1.000
_cell.angle_alpha   90.00
_cell.angle_beta   90.00
_cell.angle_gamma   90.00
#
_symmetry.space_group_name_H-M   'P 1'
#
loop_
_entity.id
_entity.type
_entity.pdbx_description
1 polymer ?
#
loop_
_entity_poly.entity_id
_entity_poly.type
_entity_poly.pdbx_seq_one_letter_code
_entity_poly.pdbx_strand_id
1 'polypeptide(L)'
;MERERRRSNSTMERDGRRWSNNTMERERRRSNSTMERERRSNSTMERDGRRWSNSTMERERRRSNSTMEREERRRSNNTMERDGRRWSNSTMERERRRSNSTMERERRRSNSTMERERRRSNNTMERERRRSNSTMERERRRSNSTMERERRRSNSTMERERRREFKST
;
A
#
# COMPACT_ATOMS: atom_id res chain seq x y z
N MET A 1 34.77 40.96 -17.64
CA MET A 1 33.50 41.19 -16.91
C MET A 1 32.31 40.33 -17.41
N GLU A 2 31.91 40.31 -18.69
CA GLU A 2 30.70 39.56 -19.13
C GLU A 2 30.82 38.02 -19.01
N ARG A 3 31.99 37.44 -19.31
CA ARG A 3 32.21 35.99 -19.16
C ARG A 3 32.13 35.50 -17.71
N GLU A 4 32.65 36.29 -16.77
CA GLU A 4 32.56 35.96 -15.34
C GLU A 4 31.11 36.09 -14.85
N ARG A 5 30.35 37.08 -15.33
CA ARG A 5 28.91 37.23 -15.05
C ARG A 5 28.09 36.02 -15.51
N ARG A 6 28.34 35.53 -16.72
CA ARG A 6 27.67 34.32 -17.24
C ARG A 6 28.05 33.07 -16.43
N ARG A 7 29.31 32.97 -15.99
CA ARG A 7 29.78 31.87 -15.14
C ARG A 7 29.14 31.90 -13.75
N SER A 8 29.12 33.06 -13.08
CA SER A 8 28.53 33.19 -11.73
C SER A 8 27.02 32.98 -11.71
N ASN A 9 26.27 33.49 -12.70
CA ASN A 9 24.84 33.17 -12.82
C ASN A 9 24.61 31.68 -13.14
N SER A 10 25.47 31.08 -13.97
CA SER A 10 25.36 29.67 -14.31
C SER A 10 25.67 28.74 -13.12
N THR A 11 26.60 29.10 -12.24
CA THR A 11 26.92 28.29 -11.05
C THR A 11 25.82 28.38 -10.01
N MET A 12 25.30 29.58 -9.73
CA MET A 12 24.17 29.76 -8.79
C MET A 12 22.90 29.04 -9.26
N GLU A 13 22.60 29.11 -10.56
CA GLU A 13 21.45 28.39 -11.14
C GLU A 13 21.64 26.87 -11.07
N ARG A 14 22.88 26.39 -11.27
CA ARG A 14 23.22 24.97 -11.13
C ARG A 14 23.07 24.49 -9.68
N ASP A 15 23.52 25.27 -8.70
CA ASP A 15 23.45 24.88 -7.29
C ASP A 15 22.02 24.93 -6.74
N GLY A 16 21.21 25.93 -7.13
CA GLY A 16 19.79 26.00 -6.81
C GLY A 16 18.99 24.83 -7.39
N ARG A 17 19.27 24.46 -8.64
CA ARG A 17 18.67 23.28 -9.29
C ARG A 17 19.12 21.98 -8.61
N ARG A 18 20.40 21.86 -8.24
CA ARG A 18 20.96 20.68 -7.56
C ARG A 18 20.32 20.46 -6.19
N TRP A 19 20.17 21.52 -5.39
CA TRP A 19 19.51 21.44 -4.09
C TRP A 19 18.04 21.02 -4.23
N SER A 20 17.31 21.64 -5.15
CA SER A 20 15.90 21.33 -5.44
C SER A 20 15.70 19.88 -5.93
N ASN A 21 16.60 19.40 -6.78
CA ASN A 21 16.54 18.01 -7.26
C ASN A 21 16.80 17.01 -6.14
N ASN A 22 17.74 17.30 -5.24
CA ASN A 22 18.06 16.43 -4.10
C ASN A 22 16.89 16.35 -3.11
N THR A 23 16.21 17.47 -2.82
CA THR A 23 15.03 17.45 -1.94
C THR A 23 13.86 16.68 -2.57
N MET A 24 13.58 16.90 -3.86
CA MET A 24 12.55 16.13 -4.59
C MET A 24 12.87 14.63 -4.65
N GLU A 25 14.14 14.27 -4.84
CA GLU A 25 14.57 12.87 -4.86
C GLU A 25 14.39 12.21 -3.50
N ARG A 26 14.73 12.91 -2.42
CA ARG A 26 14.54 12.43 -1.05
C ARG A 26 13.05 12.19 -0.73
N GLU A 27 12.18 13.10 -1.12
CA GLU A 27 10.73 12.96 -0.96
C GLU A 27 10.20 11.74 -1.75
N ARG A 28 10.62 11.59 -3.02
CA ARG A 28 10.26 10.42 -3.84
C ARG A 28 10.71 9.10 -3.22
N ARG A 29 11.94 9.04 -2.72
CA ARG A 29 12.48 7.84 -2.04
C ARG A 29 11.67 7.51 -0.79
N ARG A 30 11.31 8.51 0.01
CA ARG A 30 10.49 8.33 1.22
C ARG A 30 9.11 7.76 0.87
N SER A 31 8.44 8.32 -0.13
CA SER A 31 7.12 7.85 -0.57
C SER A 31 7.16 6.46 -1.20
N ASN A 32 8.21 6.14 -1.96
CA ASN A 32 8.38 4.80 -2.51
C ASN A 32 8.59 3.77 -1.40
N SER A 33 9.39 4.10 -0.39
CA SER A 33 9.63 3.20 0.76
C SER A 33 8.35 2.93 1.56
N THR A 34 7.50 3.93 1.78
CA THR A 34 6.21 3.72 2.47
C THR A 34 5.25 2.87 1.63
N MET A 35 5.14 3.14 0.32
CA MET A 35 4.32 2.33 -0.58
C MET A 35 4.79 0.87 -0.66
N GLU A 36 6.11 0.64 -0.68
CA GLU A 36 6.66 -0.72 -0.71
C GLU A 36 6.35 -1.48 0.58
N ARG A 37 6.48 -0.82 1.74
CA ARG A 37 6.12 -1.42 3.04
C ARG A 37 4.66 -1.82 3.09
N GLU A 38 3.75 -0.93 2.67
CA GLU A 38 2.31 -1.22 2.59
C GLU A 38 2.00 -2.42 1.68
N ARG A 39 2.65 -2.49 0.50
CA ARG A 39 2.49 -3.64 -0.42
C ARG A 39 2.95 -4.95 0.21
N ARG A 40 4.10 -4.96 0.89
CA ARG A 40 4.61 -6.15 1.60
C ARG A 40 3.65 -6.58 2.71
N SER A 41 3.18 -5.64 3.53
CA SER A 41 2.21 -5.91 4.59
C SER A 41 0.90 -6.49 4.06
N ASN A 42 0.37 -5.98 2.95
CA ASN A 42 -0.82 -6.55 2.31
C ASN A 42 -0.58 -7.98 1.81
N SER A 43 0.58 -8.23 1.20
CA SER A 43 0.92 -9.56 0.69
C SER A 43 1.05 -10.59 1.82
N THR A 44 1.63 -10.22 2.97
CA THR A 44 1.74 -11.11 4.13
C THR A 44 0.37 -11.40 4.73
N MET A 45 -0.47 -10.38 4.90
CA MET A 45 -1.83 -10.56 5.43
C MET A 45 -2.70 -11.44 4.52
N GLU A 46 -2.59 -11.28 3.20
CA GLU A 46 -3.33 -12.12 2.26
C GLU A 46 -2.90 -13.59 2.36
N ARG A 47 -1.59 -13.84 2.46
CA ARG A 47 -1.05 -15.20 2.65
C ARG A 47 -1.50 -15.82 3.97
N ASP A 48 -1.43 -15.07 5.07
CA ASP A 48 -1.81 -15.57 6.40
C ASP A 48 -3.33 -15.80 6.50
N GLY A 49 -4.13 -14.90 5.91
CA GLY A 49 -5.57 -15.07 5.80
C GLY A 49 -5.94 -16.35 5.04
N ARG A 50 -5.31 -16.60 3.87
CA ARG A 50 -5.51 -17.83 3.10
C ARG A 50 -5.08 -19.07 3.89
N ARG A 51 -3.94 -19.01 4.58
CA ARG A 51 -3.44 -20.13 5.40
C ARG A 51 -4.39 -20.47 6.55
N TRP A 52 -4.88 -19.46 7.26
CA TRP A 52 -5.84 -19.62 8.35
C TRP A 52 -7.16 -20.23 7.85
N SER A 53 -7.72 -19.69 6.76
CA SER A 53 -8.94 -20.22 6.15
C SER A 53 -8.76 -21.67 5.70
N ASN A 54 -7.62 -22.03 5.09
CA ASN A 54 -7.37 -23.40 4.67
C ASN A 54 -7.23 -24.36 5.87
N SER A 55 -6.47 -23.97 6.90
CA SER A 55 -6.29 -24.80 8.10
C SER A 55 -7.59 -25.05 8.87
N THR A 56 -8.43 -24.02 8.98
CA THR A 56 -9.75 -24.14 9.62
C THR A 56 -10.68 -25.06 8.82
N MET A 57 -10.75 -24.89 7.50
CA MET A 57 -11.52 -25.78 6.62
C MET A 57 -11.04 -27.24 6.71
N GLU A 58 -9.72 -27.47 6.76
CA GLU A 58 -9.16 -28.82 6.88
C GLU A 58 -9.54 -29.47 8.22
N ARG A 59 -9.45 -28.73 9.33
CA ARG A 59 -9.82 -29.21 10.66
C ARG A 59 -11.30 -29.62 10.73
N GLU A 60 -12.19 -28.80 10.18
CA GLU A 60 -13.63 -29.09 10.14
C GLU A 60 -13.95 -30.32 9.27
N ARG A 61 -13.25 -30.48 8.14
CA ARG A 61 -13.37 -31.69 7.30
C ARG A 61 -12.93 -32.94 8.05
N ARG A 62 -11.78 -32.90 8.74
CA ARG A 62 -11.29 -34.03 9.55
C ARG A 62 -12.27 -34.40 10.66
N ARG A 63 -12.84 -33.41 11.36
CA ARG A 63 -13.85 -33.63 12.40
C ARG A 63 -15.12 -34.27 11.83
N SER A 64 -15.59 -33.78 10.69
CA SER A 64 -16.76 -34.34 10.00
C SER A 64 -16.52 -35.79 9.55
N ASN A 65 -15.33 -36.10 9.01
CA ASN A 65 -15.01 -37.48 8.59
C ASN A 65 -14.87 -38.44 9.78
N SER A 66 -14.21 -38.02 10.86
CA SER A 66 -14.04 -38.85 12.06
C SER A 66 -15.37 -39.18 12.75
N THR A 67 -16.31 -38.22 12.78
CA THR A 67 -17.66 -38.47 13.31
C THR A 67 -18.44 -39.47 12.44
N MET A 68 -18.33 -39.34 11.11
CA MET A 68 -18.93 -40.28 10.16
C MET A 68 -18.38 -41.70 10.33
N GLU A 69 -17.05 -41.86 10.37
CA GLU A 69 -16.39 -43.16 10.55
C GLU A 69 -16.78 -43.82 11.88
N ARG A 70 -16.86 -43.03 12.97
CA ARG A 70 -17.29 -43.54 14.28
C ARG A 70 -18.74 -44.02 14.26
N GLU A 71 -19.61 -43.31 13.57
CA GLU A 71 -21.00 -43.71 13.39
C GLU A 71 -21.15 -44.97 12.53
N GLU A 72 -20.38 -45.10 11.44
CA GLU A 72 -20.36 -46.30 10.61
C GLU A 72 -19.85 -47.52 11.39
N ARG A 73 -18.73 -47.39 12.12
CA ARG A 73 -18.15 -48.48 12.92
C ARG A 73 -19.07 -48.95 14.06
N ARG A 74 -19.81 -48.03 14.68
CA ARG A 74 -20.85 -48.38 15.68
C ARG A 74 -22.01 -49.19 15.08
N ARG A 75 -22.26 -49.06 13.77
CA ARG A 75 -23.35 -49.76 13.07
C ARG A 75 -22.95 -51.13 12.53
N SER A 76 -21.71 -51.33 12.08
CA SER A 76 -21.21 -52.69 11.76
C SER A 76 -21.35 -53.66 12.95
N ASN A 77 -21.44 -53.13 14.17
CA ASN A 77 -21.61 -53.92 15.39
C ASN A 77 -23.09 -54.04 15.87
N ASN A 78 -24.08 -53.42 15.20
CA ASN A 78 -25.50 -53.44 15.61
C ASN A 78 -26.44 -53.75 14.41
N THR A 79 -27.00 -54.95 14.37
CA THR A 79 -27.92 -55.45 13.34
C THR A 79 -29.35 -54.93 13.48
N MET A 80 -29.70 -53.82 12.79
CA MET A 80 -31.09 -53.49 12.40
C MET A 80 -31.08 -52.59 11.17
N GLU A 81 -31.39 -53.16 10.00
CA GLU A 81 -30.86 -52.67 8.73
C GLU A 81 -31.65 -51.55 8.03
N ARG A 82 -32.94 -51.32 8.32
CA ARG A 82 -33.79 -50.42 7.49
C ARG A 82 -34.09 -49.05 8.12
N ASP A 83 -34.65 -49.03 9.33
CA ASP A 83 -34.95 -47.77 10.04
C ASP A 83 -33.68 -47.06 10.50
N GLY A 84 -32.65 -47.84 10.84
CA GLY A 84 -31.30 -47.34 11.09
C GLY A 84 -30.76 -46.56 9.90
N ARG A 85 -30.80 -47.12 8.67
CA ARG A 85 -30.26 -46.47 7.46
C ARG A 85 -30.94 -45.14 7.12
N ARG A 86 -32.28 -45.05 7.26
CA ARG A 86 -33.02 -43.81 6.98
C ARG A 86 -32.69 -42.69 7.98
N TRP A 87 -32.61 -43.03 9.27
CA TRP A 87 -32.20 -42.07 10.31
C TRP A 87 -30.73 -41.63 10.11
N SER A 88 -29.85 -42.57 9.76
CA SER A 88 -28.41 -42.33 9.51
C SER A 88 -28.16 -41.38 8.35
N ASN A 89 -28.86 -41.59 7.22
CA ASN A 89 -28.71 -40.72 6.07
C ASN A 89 -29.21 -39.30 6.40
N SER A 90 -30.30 -39.18 7.18
CA SER A 90 -30.78 -37.88 7.63
C SER A 90 -29.80 -37.17 8.56
N THR A 91 -29.16 -37.88 9.50
CA THR A 91 -28.15 -37.29 10.39
C THR A 91 -26.88 -36.90 9.64
N MET A 92 -26.37 -37.76 8.76
CA MET A 92 -25.20 -37.46 7.92
C MET A 92 -25.46 -36.27 6.99
N GLU A 93 -26.63 -36.19 6.38
CA GLU A 93 -26.99 -35.05 5.53
C GLU A 93 -27.09 -33.75 6.33
N ARG A 94 -27.67 -33.80 7.54
CA ARG A 94 -27.78 -32.65 8.43
C ARG A 94 -26.39 -32.14 8.87
N GLU A 95 -25.48 -33.05 9.22
CA GLU A 95 -24.10 -32.71 9.56
C GLU A 95 -23.35 -32.13 8.36
N ARG A 96 -23.45 -32.74 7.17
CA ARG A 96 -22.85 -32.17 5.93
C ARG A 96 -23.36 -30.77 5.64
N ARG A 97 -24.68 -30.53 5.76
CA ARG A 97 -25.27 -29.19 5.58
C ARG A 97 -24.75 -28.20 6.61
N ARG A 98 -24.61 -28.61 7.88
CA ARG A 98 -24.08 -27.77 8.96
C ARG A 98 -22.62 -27.39 8.71
N SER A 99 -21.77 -28.37 8.36
CA SER A 99 -20.36 -28.14 8.02
C SER A 99 -20.19 -27.25 6.78
N ASN A 100 -21.03 -27.41 5.77
CA ASN A 100 -21.00 -26.53 4.59
C ASN A 100 -21.38 -25.09 4.94
N SER A 101 -22.43 -24.90 5.75
CA SER A 101 -22.86 -23.57 6.20
C SER A 101 -21.81 -22.86 7.06
N THR A 102 -21.12 -23.58 7.94
CA THR A 102 -20.03 -23.01 8.75
C THR A 102 -18.84 -22.61 7.87
N MET A 103 -18.42 -23.49 6.94
CA MET A 103 -17.36 -23.16 5.98
C MET A 103 -17.69 -21.93 5.13
N GLU A 104 -18.93 -21.81 4.66
CA GLU A 104 -19.34 -20.65 3.87
C GLU A 104 -19.29 -19.34 4.69
N ARG A 105 -19.79 -19.38 5.93
CA ARG A 105 -19.77 -18.22 6.85
C ARG A 105 -18.35 -17.76 7.14
N GLU A 106 -17.43 -18.70 7.41
CA GLU A 106 -16.01 -18.38 7.63
C GLU A 106 -15.38 -17.75 6.38
N ARG A 107 -15.61 -18.33 5.19
CA ARG A 107 -15.13 -17.74 3.92
C ARG A 107 -15.61 -16.31 3.72
N ARG A 108 -16.91 -16.05 3.96
CA ARG A 108 -17.49 -14.70 3.85
C ARG A 108 -16.82 -13.73 4.84
N ARG A 109 -16.58 -14.16 6.08
CA ARG A 109 -15.93 -13.35 7.11
C ARG A 109 -14.48 -13.02 6.73
N SER A 110 -13.71 -14.02 6.30
CA SER A 110 -12.32 -13.82 5.83
C SER A 110 -12.25 -12.85 4.65
N ASN A 111 -13.14 -13.00 3.67
CA ASN A 111 -13.18 -12.11 2.50
C ASN A 111 -13.52 -10.67 2.87
N SER A 112 -14.52 -10.46 3.75
CA SER A 112 -14.90 -9.11 4.20
C SER A 112 -13.77 -8.41 4.96
N THR A 113 -13.03 -9.14 5.80
CA THR A 113 -11.85 -8.60 6.49
C THR A 113 -10.77 -8.19 5.50
N MET A 114 -10.45 -9.05 4.52
CA MET A 114 -9.46 -8.76 3.49
C MET A 114 -9.84 -7.55 2.63
N GLU A 115 -11.11 -7.41 2.27
CA GLU A 115 -11.60 -6.27 1.49
C GLU A 115 -11.45 -4.95 2.27
N ARG A 116 -11.83 -4.94 3.56
CA ARG A 116 -11.73 -3.75 4.41
C ARG A 116 -10.28 -3.27 4.54
N GLU A 117 -9.35 -4.20 4.73
CA GLU A 117 -7.92 -3.85 4.81
C GLU A 117 -7.36 -3.35 3.47
N ARG A 118 -7.72 -3.98 2.36
CA ARG A 118 -7.35 -3.49 1.02
C ARG A 118 -7.83 -2.06 0.79
N ARG A 119 -9.07 -1.73 1.18
CA ARG A 119 -9.60 -0.37 1.10
C ARG A 119 -8.79 0.62 1.95
N ARG A 120 -8.43 0.24 3.18
CA ARG A 120 -7.61 1.07 4.07
C ARG A 120 -6.23 1.34 3.46
N SER A 121 -5.52 0.31 3.02
CA SER A 121 -4.19 0.46 2.44
C SER A 121 -4.21 1.29 1.15
N ASN A 122 -5.22 1.09 0.29
CA ASN A 122 -5.41 1.94 -0.90
C ASN A 122 -5.59 3.41 -0.54
N ASN A 123 -6.40 3.72 0.48
CA ASN A 123 -6.60 5.08 0.93
C ASN A 123 -5.31 5.71 1.49
N THR A 124 -4.53 4.95 2.27
CA THR A 124 -3.22 5.38 2.76
C THR A 124 -2.26 5.70 1.61
N MET A 125 -2.16 4.82 0.62
CA MET A 125 -1.32 5.05 -0.57
C MET A 125 -1.75 6.29 -1.35
N GLU A 126 -3.06 6.53 -1.49
CA GLU A 126 -3.58 7.72 -2.17
C GLU A 126 -3.22 9.00 -1.42
N ARG A 127 -3.41 9.02 -0.09
CA ARG A 127 -3.05 10.18 0.75
C ARG A 127 -1.57 10.50 0.68
N GLU A 128 -0.71 9.48 0.75
CA GLU A 128 0.73 9.66 0.62
C GLU A 128 1.09 10.25 -0.76
N ARG A 129 0.54 9.72 -1.85
CA ARG A 129 0.77 10.28 -3.20
C ARG A 129 0.35 11.74 -3.31
N ARG A 130 -0.83 12.10 -2.78
CA ARG A 130 -1.30 13.49 -2.77
C ARG A 130 -0.36 14.39 -1.97
N ARG A 131 0.11 13.93 -0.81
CA ARG A 131 1.06 14.65 0.04
C ARG A 131 2.38 14.90 -0.69
N SER A 132 2.96 13.86 -1.30
CA SER A 132 4.22 13.97 -2.05
C SER A 132 4.11 14.89 -3.26
N ASN A 133 2.98 14.85 -3.97
CA ASN A 133 2.75 15.75 -5.09
C ASN A 133 2.68 17.22 -4.62
N SER A 134 1.98 17.48 -3.52
CA SER A 134 1.89 18.82 -2.92
C SER A 134 3.25 19.33 -2.43
N THR A 135 4.07 18.47 -1.80
CA THR A 135 5.43 18.86 -1.35
C THR A 135 6.32 19.18 -2.54
N MET A 136 6.34 18.33 -3.57
CA MET A 136 7.10 18.59 -4.80
C MET A 136 6.67 19.88 -5.50
N GLU A 137 5.37 20.17 -5.56
CA GLU A 137 4.87 21.40 -6.17
C GLU A 137 5.33 22.64 -5.38
N ARG A 138 5.21 22.60 -4.05
CA ARG A 138 5.64 23.70 -3.17
C ARG A 138 7.14 23.97 -3.30
N GLU A 139 7.95 22.92 -3.32
CA GLU A 139 9.40 23.05 -3.52
C GLU A 139 9.73 23.66 -4.88
N ARG A 140 9.10 23.20 -5.97
CA ARG A 140 9.28 23.80 -7.31
C ARG A 140 8.94 25.29 -7.32
N ARG A 141 7.81 25.69 -6.72
CA ARG A 141 7.41 27.11 -6.62
C ARG A 141 8.44 27.91 -5.83
N ARG A 142 8.93 27.37 -4.70
CA ARG A 142 9.95 28.02 -3.86
C ARG A 142 11.25 28.22 -4.64
N SER A 143 11.73 27.19 -5.34
CA SER A 143 12.94 27.26 -6.16
C SER A 143 12.82 28.25 -7.32
N ASN A 144 11.66 28.31 -7.98
CA ASN A 144 11.44 29.29 -9.03
C ASN A 144 11.47 30.73 -8.47
N SER A 145 10.83 30.95 -7.32
CA SER A 145 10.82 32.27 -6.66
C SER A 145 12.22 32.70 -6.19
N THR A 146 13.03 31.78 -5.67
CA THR A 146 14.42 32.11 -5.28
C THR A 146 15.25 32.47 -6.50
N MET A 147 15.20 31.67 -7.58
CA MET A 147 15.91 31.97 -8.82
C MET A 147 15.51 33.32 -9.43
N GLU A 148 14.22 33.65 -9.42
CA GLU A 148 13.74 34.94 -9.91
C GLU A 148 14.24 36.12 -9.08
N ARG A 149 14.20 36.00 -7.74
CA ARG A 149 14.69 37.04 -6.83
C ARG A 149 16.19 37.29 -7.02
N GLU A 150 16.97 36.24 -7.16
CA GLU A 150 18.41 36.34 -7.41
C GLU A 150 18.70 37.00 -8.78
N ARG A 151 17.98 36.61 -9.84
CA ARG A 151 18.11 37.27 -11.16
C ARG A 151 17.81 38.77 -11.08
N ARG A 152 16.77 39.18 -10.36
CA ARG A 152 16.42 40.60 -10.16
C ARG A 152 17.52 41.35 -9.39
N ARG A 153 18.08 40.74 -8.33
CA ARG A 153 19.19 41.32 -7.57
C ARG A 153 20.42 41.54 -8.44
N SER A 154 20.84 40.51 -9.19
CA SER A 154 21.96 40.61 -10.12
C SER A 154 21.73 41.68 -11.18
N ASN A 155 20.52 41.80 -11.74
CA ASN A 155 20.21 42.85 -12.71
C ASN A 155 20.30 44.25 -12.11
N SER A 156 19.80 44.44 -10.88
CA SER A 156 19.82 45.73 -10.20
C SER A 156 21.24 46.19 -9.82
N THR A 157 22.09 45.28 -9.34
CA THR A 157 23.50 45.61 -9.05
C THR A 157 24.23 46.05 -10.31
N MET A 158 24.00 45.35 -11.42
CA MET A 158 24.62 45.65 -12.72
C MET A 158 24.17 47.01 -13.28
N GLU A 159 22.89 47.37 -13.13
CA GLU A 159 22.41 48.70 -13.55
C GLU A 159 23.07 49.81 -12.72
N ARG A 160 23.25 49.60 -11.41
CA ARG A 160 23.95 50.56 -10.55
C ARG A 160 25.42 50.73 -10.92
N GLU A 161 26.12 49.64 -11.22
CA GLU A 161 27.52 49.68 -11.68
C GLU A 161 27.65 50.47 -12.99
N ARG A 162 26.82 50.16 -13.99
CA ARG A 162 26.80 50.92 -15.26
C ARG A 162 26.54 52.40 -15.04
N ARG A 163 25.54 52.75 -14.24
CA ARG A 163 25.23 54.16 -13.93
C ARG A 163 26.37 54.89 -13.20
N ARG A 164 27.21 54.18 -12.43
CA ARG A 164 28.40 54.77 -11.79
C ARG A 164 29.50 55.00 -12.82
N GLU A 165 29.78 54.02 -13.68
CA GLU A 165 30.77 54.14 -14.75
C GLU A 165 30.44 55.29 -15.73
N PHE A 166 29.17 55.43 -16.14
CA PHE A 166 28.71 56.52 -17.00
C PHE A 166 28.79 57.92 -16.35
N LYS A 167 28.77 58.01 -15.02
CA LYS A 167 28.89 59.28 -14.28
C LYS A 167 30.34 59.64 -13.95
N SER A 168 31.26 58.69 -14.07
CA SER A 168 32.70 58.88 -13.84
C SER A 168 33.48 59.22 -15.11
N THR A 169 32.79 59.35 -16.24
CA THR A 169 33.27 59.81 -17.55
C THR A 169 32.65 61.14 -17.91
#